data_AF-A0A366W3L4-F1
#
_entry.id   AF-A0A366W3L4-F1
#
_cell.length_a   1.000
_cell.length_b   1.000
_cell.length_c   1.000
_cell.angle_alpha   90.00
_cell.angle_beta   90.00
_cell.angle_gamma   90.00
#
_symmetry.space_group_name_H-M   'P 1'
#
loop_
_entity.id
_entity.type
_entity.pdbx_description
1 polymer ?
#
loop_
_entity_poly.entity_id
_entity_poly.type
_entity_poly.pdbx_seq_one_letter_code
_entity_poly.pdbx_strand_id
1 'polypeptide(L)'
;MSLYPDRLLTEGIRIIEKSTPSDQFHADYAELSFEQALTKRTKLAELRYQVAPVLKHFQQLFTVFCSLLCLLFFIVGASSVSQLLVNQSNSQINFFWAIVLFLAPNLLSLLVWLFVFCKPGALSTSWLANMSLALISLLDKLLHKTTDQHPHYVGLFRFYFEHQFGSYFGRARLSLLSHLWWTSYLLGATLSLILVLATHQVDFIWQTTILSEGVFTQITQLLTALPDALGIAVPHASDVTQASISAVNELNAAQQSRISWANLLMFSLTVYALLPRVVLMLFFKRRVKLKKQQFKINFSLSYYVQLKGLLQPVSSRSFISDPDLDKQQGAEVKQAEAIHTKTTNELPKQSYSLAIELNTQLLNKLQGQLDTSTALINVIDGQTQQQALAALDIANVMSLVIYVDIKRVPDRGWLSFVKRCYSNSSRTLYLVILGDMALPEGEQDSLRFNNWVEMAEQANIDATCITYQQISEVEGE
;
A
#
# COMPACT_ATOMS: atom_id res chain seq x y z
N MET A 1 5.73 17.03 15.09
CA MET A 1 6.15 15.62 15.07
C MET A 1 5.83 15.02 13.70
N SER A 2 6.69 14.17 13.13
CA SER A 2 6.34 13.46 11.89
C SER A 2 5.27 12.41 12.20
N LEU A 3 4.09 12.49 11.57
CA LEU A 3 3.00 11.50 11.70
C LEU A 3 3.29 10.16 10.98
N TYR A 4 4.39 10.08 10.24
CA TYR A 4 4.76 8.92 9.43
C TYR A 4 4.91 7.61 10.22
N PRO A 5 5.62 7.56 11.38
CA PRO A 5 5.78 6.33 12.15
C PRO A 5 4.44 5.79 12.66
N ASP A 6 3.58 6.66 13.18
CA ASP A 6 2.26 6.29 13.69
C ASP A 6 1.34 5.77 12.58
N ARG A 7 1.40 6.40 11.40
CA ARG A 7 0.65 5.93 10.21
C ARG A 7 1.16 4.59 9.69
N LEU A 8 2.48 4.41 9.66
CA LEU A 8 3.11 3.15 9.27
C LEU A 8 2.74 2.02 10.24
N LEU A 9 2.71 2.33 11.54
CA LEU A 9 2.29 1.40 12.58
C LEU A 9 0.83 0.97 12.41
N THR A 10 -0.05 1.94 12.14
CA THR A 10 -1.49 1.68 11.90
C THR A 10 -1.71 0.77 10.70
N GLU A 11 -0.97 0.98 9.61
CA GLU A 11 -0.99 0.08 8.44
C GLU A 11 -0.39 -1.30 8.76
N GLY A 12 0.65 -1.36 9.59
CA GLY A 12 1.22 -2.64 10.07
C GLY A 12 0.21 -3.49 10.85
N ILE A 13 -0.59 -2.87 11.73
CA ILE A 13 -1.67 -3.54 12.45
C ILE A 13 -2.76 -4.03 11.48
N ARG A 14 -3.12 -3.22 10.47
CA ARG A 14 -4.04 -3.65 9.41
C ARG A 14 -3.56 -4.91 8.70
N ILE A 15 -2.25 -5.07 8.47
CA ILE A 15 -1.70 -6.27 7.83
C ILE A 15 -1.86 -7.53 8.70
N ILE A 16 -1.80 -7.39 10.03
CA ILE A 16 -2.06 -8.49 10.96
C ILE A 16 -3.54 -8.84 11.00
N GLU A 17 -4.42 -7.84 11.11
CA GLU A 17 -5.88 -8.01 11.18
C GLU A 17 -6.53 -8.32 9.82
N LYS A 18 -5.78 -8.19 8.72
CA LYS A 18 -6.22 -8.39 7.34
C LYS A 18 -7.42 -7.50 6.97
N SER A 19 -8.58 -8.11 6.73
CA SER A 19 -9.79 -7.44 6.25
C SER A 19 -10.80 -7.12 7.34
N THR A 20 -10.63 -7.69 8.55
CA THR A 20 -11.61 -7.61 9.64
C THR A 20 -10.95 -7.00 10.87
N PRO A 21 -11.23 -5.73 11.21
CA PRO A 21 -10.66 -5.10 12.39
C PRO A 21 -11.13 -5.78 13.67
N SER A 22 -10.23 -5.96 14.65
CA SER A 22 -10.60 -6.49 15.96
C SER A 22 -11.36 -5.45 16.77
N ASP A 23 -12.47 -5.87 17.38
CA ASP A 23 -13.30 -5.09 18.31
C ASP A 23 -12.88 -5.26 19.79
N GLN A 24 -11.81 -6.00 20.07
CA GLN A 24 -11.41 -6.35 21.44
C GLN A 24 -10.71 -5.22 22.19
N PHE A 25 -10.66 -4.01 21.63
CA PHE A 25 -9.97 -2.85 22.21
C PHE A 25 -10.98 -1.86 22.80
N HIS A 26 -11.48 -2.19 24.00
CA HIS A 26 -12.43 -1.36 24.72
C HIS A 26 -11.76 -0.06 25.21
N ALA A 27 -12.16 1.07 24.62
CA ALA A 27 -11.85 2.40 25.11
C ALA A 27 -12.97 3.36 24.72
N ASP A 28 -13.07 4.48 25.42
CA ASP A 28 -14.00 5.53 25.02
C ASP A 28 -13.49 6.25 23.76
N TYR A 29 -14.27 6.13 22.69
CA TYR A 29 -14.03 6.75 21.38
C TYR A 29 -15.10 7.78 21.00
N ALA A 30 -16.16 7.93 21.79
CA ALA A 30 -17.38 8.64 21.41
C ALA A 30 -17.15 10.14 21.15
N GLU A 31 -16.30 10.78 21.95
CA GLU A 31 -15.98 12.21 21.83
C GLU A 31 -14.80 12.50 20.89
N LEU A 32 -14.13 11.47 20.38
CA LEU A 32 -12.93 11.62 19.57
C LEU A 32 -13.28 11.72 18.08
N SER A 33 -12.57 12.60 17.35
CA SER A 33 -12.58 12.53 15.89
C SER A 33 -12.04 11.17 15.42
N PHE A 34 -12.44 10.72 14.23
CA PHE A 34 -12.02 9.41 13.72
C PHE A 34 -10.50 9.22 13.69
N GLU A 35 -9.72 10.24 13.32
CA GLU A 35 -8.25 10.16 13.32
C GLU A 35 -7.67 10.02 14.74
N GLN A 36 -8.27 10.67 15.74
CA GLN A 36 -7.88 10.55 17.14
C GLN A 36 -8.28 9.19 17.73
N ALA A 37 -9.49 8.71 17.44
CA ALA A 37 -9.96 7.39 17.83
C ALA A 37 -9.06 6.30 17.22
N LEU A 38 -8.70 6.43 15.95
CA LEU A 38 -7.76 5.55 15.26
C LEU A 38 -6.38 5.55 15.93
N THR A 39 -5.83 6.74 16.22
CA THR A 39 -4.52 6.85 16.89
C THR A 39 -4.54 6.21 18.28
N LYS A 40 -5.64 6.41 19.05
CA LYS A 40 -5.82 5.81 20.37
C LYS A 40 -5.90 4.29 20.28
N ARG A 41 -6.72 3.76 19.36
CA ARG A 41 -6.81 2.32 19.10
C ARG A 41 -5.47 1.74 18.67
N THR A 42 -4.74 2.37 17.75
CA THR A 42 -3.42 1.93 17.29
C THR A 42 -2.45 1.75 18.47
N LYS A 43 -2.47 2.66 19.46
CA LYS A 43 -1.64 2.52 20.68
C LYS A 43 -2.06 1.33 21.55
N LEU A 44 -3.36 1.06 21.68
CA LEU A 44 -3.86 -0.11 22.42
C LEU A 44 -3.53 -1.43 21.71
N ALA A 45 -3.72 -1.45 20.39
CA ALA A 45 -3.40 -2.58 19.54
C ALA A 45 -1.89 -2.90 19.55
N GLU A 46 -1.04 -1.88 19.66
CA GLU A 46 0.40 -2.07 19.79
C GLU A 46 0.81 -2.84 21.05
N LEU A 47 0.10 -2.67 22.18
CA LEU A 47 0.37 -3.44 23.40
C LEU A 47 0.16 -4.94 23.20
N ARG A 48 -0.75 -5.32 22.30
CA ARG A 48 -1.07 -6.71 21.98
C ARG A 48 -0.20 -7.27 20.86
N TYR A 49 -0.11 -6.53 19.75
CA TYR A 49 0.51 -7.01 18.52
C TYR A 49 2.01 -6.70 18.40
N GLN A 50 2.55 -5.79 19.22
CA GLN A 50 3.99 -5.49 19.29
C GLN A 50 4.63 -5.26 17.89
N VAL A 51 3.96 -4.47 17.04
CA VAL A 51 4.36 -4.23 15.65
C VAL A 51 5.50 -3.22 15.56
N ALA A 52 5.51 -2.20 16.44
CA ALA A 52 6.52 -1.15 16.42
C ALA A 52 7.96 -1.67 16.63
N PRO A 53 8.25 -2.59 17.59
CA PRO A 53 9.58 -3.20 17.70
C PRO A 53 10.01 -3.91 16.42
N VAL A 54 9.10 -4.65 15.77
CA VAL A 54 9.39 -5.39 14.53
C VAL A 54 9.70 -4.42 13.38
N LEU A 55 8.90 -3.36 13.20
CA LEU A 55 9.16 -2.34 12.18
C LEU A 55 10.47 -1.57 12.44
N LYS A 56 10.77 -1.28 13.71
CA LYS A 56 12.04 -0.64 14.11
C LYS A 56 13.23 -1.54 13.81
N HIS A 57 13.10 -2.84 14.07
CA HIS A 57 14.10 -3.85 13.73
C HIS A 57 14.37 -3.87 12.22
N PHE A 58 13.33 -3.88 11.38
CA PHE A 58 13.49 -3.80 9.93
C PHE A 58 14.20 -2.53 9.47
N GLN A 59 13.90 -1.38 10.10
CA GLN A 59 14.60 -0.13 9.83
C GLN A 59 16.09 -0.22 10.21
N GLN A 60 16.41 -0.86 11.33
CA GLN A 60 17.79 -1.07 11.77
C GLN A 60 18.55 -1.99 10.82
N LEU A 61 18.01 -3.17 10.49
CA LEU A 61 18.61 -4.09 9.53
C LEU A 61 18.85 -3.42 8.18
N PHE A 62 17.86 -2.66 7.69
CA PHE A 62 18.00 -1.91 6.45
C PHE A 62 19.12 -0.85 6.52
N THR A 63 19.26 -0.17 7.66
CA THR A 63 20.30 0.84 7.88
C THR A 63 21.68 0.20 7.95
N VAL A 64 21.82 -0.92 8.65
CA VAL A 64 23.05 -1.71 8.69
C VAL A 64 23.42 -2.18 7.29
N PHE A 65 22.49 -2.79 6.57
CA PHE A 65 22.70 -3.24 5.20
C PHE A 65 23.21 -2.12 4.29
N CYS A 66 22.54 -0.97 4.33
CA CYS A 66 22.97 0.19 3.54
C CYS A 66 24.36 0.68 3.95
N SER A 67 24.67 0.67 5.25
CA SER A 67 25.98 1.12 5.77
C SER A 67 27.10 0.17 5.35
N LEU A 68 26.87 -1.14 5.43
CA LEU A 68 27.80 -2.17 4.95
C LEU A 68 28.07 -2.02 3.45
N LEU A 69 27.03 -1.80 2.64
CA LEU A 69 27.22 -1.54 1.21
C LEU A 69 27.95 -0.23 0.92
N CYS A 70 27.69 0.85 1.69
CA CYS A 70 28.46 2.08 1.56
C CYS A 70 29.94 1.85 1.86
N LEU A 71 30.24 1.12 2.94
CA LEU A 71 31.61 0.75 3.32
C LEU A 71 32.27 -0.11 2.24
N LEU A 72 31.57 -1.12 1.73
CA LEU A 72 32.04 -1.98 0.64
C LEU A 72 32.37 -1.15 -0.61
N PHE A 73 31.45 -0.32 -1.08
CA PHE A 73 31.65 0.53 -2.25
C PHE A 73 32.80 1.52 -2.04
N PHE A 74 32.92 2.09 -0.84
CA PHE A 74 34.02 2.97 -0.48
C PHE A 74 35.38 2.25 -0.57
N ILE A 75 35.48 1.04 0.00
CA ILE A 75 36.70 0.22 -0.07
C ILE A 75 37.03 -0.12 -1.52
N VAL A 76 36.05 -0.58 -2.30
CA VAL A 76 36.23 -0.89 -3.73
C VAL A 76 36.71 0.33 -4.51
N GLY A 77 36.15 1.51 -4.22
CA GLY A 77 36.60 2.78 -4.78
C GLY A 77 38.03 3.11 -4.41
N ALA A 78 38.38 3.04 -3.12
CA ALA A 78 39.72 3.32 -2.63
C ALA A 78 40.78 2.37 -3.23
N SER A 79 40.44 1.07 -3.35
CA SER A 79 41.32 0.06 -3.93
C SER A 79 41.48 0.19 -5.45
N SER A 80 40.50 0.75 -6.17
CA SER A 80 40.61 0.92 -7.63
C SER A 80 41.77 1.83 -8.04
N VAL A 81 42.04 2.86 -7.23
CA VAL A 81 43.18 3.79 -7.42
C VAL A 81 44.50 3.08 -7.16
N SER A 82 44.61 2.33 -6.05
CA SER A 82 45.89 1.69 -5.71
C SER A 82 46.28 0.62 -6.74
N GLN A 83 45.32 -0.11 -7.29
CA GLN A 83 45.58 -1.07 -8.37
C GLN A 83 46.10 -0.41 -9.64
N LEU A 84 45.61 0.78 -9.99
CA LEU A 84 46.03 1.50 -11.20
C LEU A 84 47.36 2.25 -10.99
N LEU A 85 47.61 2.81 -9.80
CA LEU A 85 48.76 3.69 -9.56
C LEU A 85 49.96 3.00 -8.90
N VAL A 86 49.76 1.96 -8.07
CA VAL A 86 50.86 1.36 -7.27
C VAL A 86 51.46 0.12 -7.93
N ASN A 87 50.68 -0.60 -8.75
CA ASN A 87 51.16 -1.83 -9.40
C ASN A 87 51.99 -1.59 -10.68
N GLN A 88 52.15 -0.35 -11.12
CA GLN A 88 52.97 -0.02 -12.29
C GLN A 88 54.43 0.18 -11.87
N SER A 89 55.31 -0.65 -12.41
CA SER A 89 56.74 -0.73 -12.09
C SER A 89 57.55 0.55 -12.38
N ASN A 90 56.97 1.56 -13.04
CA ASN A 90 57.68 2.74 -13.50
C ASN A 90 57.06 4.09 -13.09
N SER A 91 56.13 4.14 -12.11
CA SER A 91 55.45 5.37 -11.64
C SER A 91 54.81 6.26 -12.73
N GLN A 92 54.67 5.73 -13.95
CA GLN A 92 54.08 6.40 -15.10
C GLN A 92 52.66 5.92 -15.29
N ILE A 93 51.70 6.81 -15.08
CA ILE A 93 50.27 6.51 -15.19
C ILE A 93 49.72 7.08 -16.48
N ASN A 94 49.02 6.23 -17.23
CA ASN A 94 48.31 6.69 -18.40
C ASN A 94 47.06 7.48 -18.00
N PHE A 95 47.08 8.78 -18.28
CA PHE A 95 45.99 9.69 -17.90
C PHE A 95 44.64 9.30 -18.50
N PHE A 96 44.63 8.74 -19.73
CA PHE A 96 43.40 8.24 -20.36
C PHE A 96 42.72 7.19 -19.50
N TRP A 97 43.49 6.17 -19.11
CA TRP A 97 42.98 5.02 -18.39
C TRP A 97 42.55 5.42 -16.98
N ALA A 98 43.23 6.38 -16.36
CA ALA A 98 42.78 6.96 -15.10
C ALA A 98 41.38 7.58 -15.24
N ILE A 99 41.13 8.44 -16.23
CA ILE A 99 39.79 9.02 -16.45
C ILE A 99 38.76 7.96 -16.79
N VAL A 100 39.07 7.05 -17.74
CA VAL A 100 38.13 6.01 -18.17
C VAL A 100 37.72 5.12 -16.99
N LEU A 101 38.67 4.72 -16.15
CA LEU A 101 38.40 3.88 -14.98
C LEU A 101 37.38 4.53 -14.03
N PHE A 102 37.48 5.83 -13.77
CA PHE A 102 36.59 6.51 -12.82
C PHE A 102 35.29 7.00 -13.45
N LEU A 103 35.36 7.50 -14.69
CA LEU A 103 34.24 8.19 -15.33
C LEU A 103 33.32 7.23 -16.09
N ALA A 104 33.85 6.19 -16.74
CA ALA A 104 33.04 5.29 -17.55
C ALA A 104 32.05 4.44 -16.72
N PRO A 105 32.44 3.78 -15.60
CA PRO A 105 31.48 3.06 -14.75
C PRO A 105 30.44 3.99 -14.14
N ASN A 106 30.83 5.22 -13.82
CA ASN A 106 29.92 6.23 -13.30
C ASN A 106 28.89 6.69 -14.35
N LEU A 107 29.32 6.93 -15.59
CA LEU A 107 28.42 7.32 -16.68
C LEU A 107 27.48 6.17 -17.05
N LEU A 108 28.01 4.95 -17.19
CA LEU A 108 27.21 3.77 -17.50
C LEU A 108 26.13 3.55 -16.44
N SER A 109 26.48 3.66 -15.16
CA SER A 109 25.50 3.49 -14.09
C SER A 109 24.50 4.64 -13.99
N LEU A 110 24.85 5.88 -14.40
CA LEU A 110 23.86 6.95 -14.58
C LEU A 110 22.86 6.61 -15.69
N LEU A 111 23.33 6.07 -16.82
CA LEU A 111 22.46 5.66 -17.93
C LEU A 111 21.52 4.53 -17.54
N VAL A 112 22.05 3.49 -16.87
CA VAL A 112 21.24 2.39 -16.32
C VAL A 112 20.21 2.93 -15.33
N TRP A 113 20.63 3.80 -14.41
CA TRP A 113 19.72 4.43 -13.45
C TRP A 113 18.62 5.22 -14.15
N LEU A 114 18.96 6.05 -15.15
CA LEU A 114 17.99 6.87 -15.88
C LEU A 114 16.97 6.01 -16.62
N PHE A 115 17.42 4.94 -17.27
CA PHE A 115 16.55 3.99 -17.95
C PHE A 115 15.56 3.32 -16.98
N VAL A 116 16.05 2.82 -15.85
CA VAL A 116 15.21 2.21 -14.80
C VAL A 116 14.27 3.24 -14.18
N PHE A 117 14.74 4.47 -13.96
CA PHE A 117 13.94 5.55 -13.40
C PHE A 117 12.78 5.91 -14.33
N CYS A 118 12.99 5.95 -15.65
CA CYS A 118 11.97 6.32 -16.64
C CYS A 118 10.93 5.22 -16.89
N LYS A 119 11.23 3.94 -16.61
CA LYS A 119 10.30 2.83 -16.83
C LYS A 119 9.46 2.51 -15.58
N PRO A 120 8.15 2.84 -15.55
CA PRO A 120 7.27 2.40 -14.48
C PRO A 120 7.15 0.86 -14.49
N GLY A 121 7.23 0.23 -13.33
CA GLY A 121 7.11 -1.24 -13.20
C GLY A 121 8.38 -2.04 -13.50
N ALA A 122 9.51 -1.41 -13.88
CA ALA A 122 10.76 -2.14 -14.15
C ALA A 122 11.31 -2.94 -12.95
N LEU A 123 10.81 -2.66 -11.74
CA LEU A 123 11.27 -3.24 -10.48
C LEU A 123 10.17 -4.00 -9.72
N SER A 124 8.98 -4.16 -10.31
CA SER A 124 7.85 -4.86 -9.67
C SER A 124 7.94 -6.38 -9.80
N THR A 125 9.15 -6.93 -9.75
CA THR A 125 9.39 -8.37 -9.94
C THR A 125 9.44 -9.06 -8.58
N SER A 126 8.54 -10.02 -8.34
CA SER A 126 8.43 -10.75 -7.07
C SER A 126 9.74 -11.42 -6.61
N TRP A 127 10.63 -11.75 -7.55
CA TRP A 127 11.95 -12.31 -7.23
C TRP A 127 12.85 -11.33 -6.44
N LEU A 128 12.80 -10.02 -6.74
CA LEU A 128 13.56 -9.00 -5.99
C LEU A 128 13.11 -8.94 -4.52
N ALA A 129 11.80 -9.05 -4.28
CA ALA A 129 11.25 -9.09 -2.93
C ALA A 129 11.76 -10.33 -2.18
N ASN A 130 11.72 -11.50 -2.80
CA ASN A 130 12.21 -12.74 -2.19
C ASN A 130 13.73 -12.73 -1.95
N MET A 131 14.52 -12.21 -2.88
CA MET A 131 15.97 -12.06 -2.71
C MET A 131 16.32 -11.08 -1.59
N SER A 132 15.61 -9.96 -1.51
CA SER A 132 15.81 -8.98 -0.44
C SER A 132 15.44 -9.55 0.93
N LEU A 133 14.39 -10.39 1.00
CA LEU A 133 14.00 -11.10 2.21
C LEU A 133 15.08 -12.10 2.61
N ALA A 134 15.59 -12.90 1.67
CA ALA A 134 16.68 -13.83 1.92
C ALA A 134 17.93 -13.11 2.47
N LEU A 135 18.32 -12.00 1.85
CA LEU A 135 19.49 -11.23 2.26
C LEU A 135 19.30 -10.56 3.62
N ILE A 136 18.12 -9.99 3.89
CA ILE A 136 17.81 -9.39 5.18
C ILE A 136 17.70 -10.48 6.27
N SER A 137 17.16 -11.65 5.97
CA SER A 137 17.11 -12.78 6.91
C SER A 137 18.51 -13.32 7.23
N LEU A 138 19.42 -13.34 6.26
CA LEU A 138 20.82 -13.71 6.47
C LEU A 138 21.51 -12.67 7.35
N LEU A 139 21.29 -11.38 7.07
CA LEU A 139 21.82 -10.28 7.86
C LEU A 139 21.27 -10.29 9.29
N ASP A 140 19.98 -10.60 9.46
CA ASP A 140 19.34 -10.76 10.75
C ASP A 140 20.03 -11.86 11.54
N LYS A 141 20.16 -13.07 10.95
CA LYS A 141 20.87 -14.21 11.58
C LYS A 141 22.32 -13.89 11.99
N LEU A 142 23.01 -13.05 11.23
CA LEU A 142 24.40 -12.64 11.52
C LEU A 142 24.48 -11.61 12.66
N LEU A 143 23.54 -10.66 12.74
CA LEU A 143 23.59 -9.58 13.73
C LEU A 143 22.80 -9.88 15.01
N HIS A 144 21.69 -10.62 14.92
CA HIS A 144 20.80 -10.94 16.03
C HIS A 144 20.17 -12.33 15.89
N LYS A 145 20.31 -13.16 16.92
CA LYS A 145 19.80 -14.55 16.90
C LYS A 145 18.31 -14.68 17.28
N THR A 146 17.56 -13.57 17.39
CA THR A 146 16.35 -13.50 18.26
C THR A 146 15.06 -12.93 17.66
N THR A 147 14.91 -12.72 16.34
CA THR A 147 13.70 -12.00 15.83
C THR A 147 12.68 -12.83 15.03
N ASP A 148 12.96 -14.10 14.70
CA ASP A 148 12.00 -14.97 14.00
C ASP A 148 10.80 -15.42 14.88
N GLN A 149 10.71 -14.95 16.14
CA GLN A 149 9.67 -15.39 17.08
C GLN A 149 8.30 -14.71 16.88
N HIS A 150 8.23 -13.61 16.12
CA HIS A 150 6.96 -12.91 15.93
C HIS A 150 6.08 -13.65 14.89
N PRO A 151 4.83 -14.04 15.21
CA PRO A 151 4.00 -14.90 14.35
C PRO A 151 3.70 -14.28 12.98
N HIS A 152 3.74 -12.96 12.86
CA HIS A 152 3.48 -12.22 11.62
C HIS A 152 4.73 -11.58 10.99
N TYR A 153 5.95 -11.99 11.35
CA TYR A 153 7.20 -11.39 10.88
C TYR A 153 7.25 -11.26 9.34
N VAL A 154 7.00 -12.36 8.61
CA VAL A 154 7.06 -12.38 7.13
C VAL A 154 6.04 -11.44 6.50
N GLY A 155 4.82 -11.38 7.06
CA GLY A 155 3.76 -10.49 6.58
C GLY A 155 4.12 -9.02 6.76
N LEU A 156 4.62 -8.66 7.96
CA LEU A 156 5.10 -7.31 8.26
C LEU A 156 6.32 -6.93 7.43
N PHE A 157 7.24 -7.88 7.17
CA PHE A 157 8.39 -7.65 6.31
C PHE A 157 7.96 -7.32 4.88
N ARG A 158 7.07 -8.13 4.30
CA ARG A 158 6.55 -7.90 2.94
C ARG A 158 5.87 -6.54 2.84
N PHE A 159 5.05 -6.19 3.83
CA PHE A 159 4.45 -4.87 3.95
C PHE A 159 5.51 -3.76 4.01
N TYR A 160 6.49 -3.88 4.90
CA TYR A 160 7.54 -2.87 5.05
C TYR A 160 8.35 -2.71 3.76
N PHE A 161 8.68 -3.83 3.10
CA PHE A 161 9.41 -3.84 1.84
C PHE A 161 8.59 -3.22 0.70
N GLU A 162 7.34 -3.63 0.53
CA GLU A 162 6.42 -3.05 -0.46
C GLU A 162 6.17 -1.56 -0.19
N HIS A 163 6.02 -1.17 1.07
CA HIS A 163 5.90 0.23 1.43
C HIS A 163 7.15 1.01 1.03
N GLN A 164 8.35 0.47 1.27
CA GLN A 164 9.61 1.17 1.02
C GLN A 164 10.06 1.15 -0.45
N PHE A 165 9.71 0.10 -1.20
CA PHE A 165 10.20 -0.21 -2.55
C PHE A 165 9.10 -0.33 -3.62
N GLY A 166 7.83 -0.25 -3.25
CA GLY A 166 6.69 -0.30 -4.15
C GLY A 166 6.42 1.00 -4.90
N SER A 167 5.24 1.13 -5.50
CA SER A 167 4.89 2.19 -6.45
C SER A 167 5.02 3.61 -5.87
N TYR A 168 4.65 3.82 -4.60
CA TYR A 168 4.65 5.14 -3.99
C TYR A 168 6.07 5.63 -3.62
N PHE A 169 6.89 4.84 -2.92
CA PHE A 169 8.23 5.27 -2.49
C PHE A 169 9.39 4.75 -3.35
N GLY A 170 9.21 3.62 -4.03
CA GLY A 170 10.29 2.80 -4.54
C GLY A 170 11.23 3.50 -5.50
N ARG A 171 10.69 4.21 -6.49
CA ARG A 171 11.52 4.96 -7.46
C ARG A 171 12.46 5.96 -6.78
N ALA A 172 11.94 6.74 -5.83
CA ALA A 172 12.74 7.73 -5.12
C ALA A 172 13.73 7.06 -4.15
N ARG A 173 13.34 5.97 -3.49
CA ARG A 173 14.20 5.24 -2.56
C ARG A 173 15.34 4.53 -3.26
N LEU A 174 15.07 3.80 -4.34
CA LEU A 174 16.07 3.08 -5.12
C LEU A 174 17.04 4.04 -5.80
N SER A 175 16.55 5.19 -6.28
CA SER A 175 17.42 6.26 -6.78
C SER A 175 18.35 6.77 -5.69
N LEU A 176 17.82 7.07 -4.50
CA LEU A 176 18.64 7.48 -3.36
C LEU A 176 19.73 6.45 -3.02
N LEU A 177 19.39 5.16 -2.96
CA LEU A 177 20.36 4.09 -2.65
C LEU A 177 21.43 3.95 -3.71
N SER A 178 21.05 3.98 -5.00
CA SER A 178 22.00 3.93 -6.11
C SER A 178 23.00 5.10 -6.02
N HIS A 179 22.51 6.34 -5.91
CA HIS A 179 23.39 7.50 -5.81
C HIS A 179 24.23 7.49 -4.54
N LEU A 180 23.69 7.01 -3.41
CA LEU A 180 24.44 6.87 -2.16
C LEU A 180 25.64 5.93 -2.34
N TRP A 181 25.44 4.72 -2.88
CA TRP A 181 26.53 3.75 -3.06
C TRP A 181 27.57 4.22 -4.08
N TRP A 182 27.15 4.78 -5.22
CA TRP A 182 28.08 5.36 -6.20
C TRP A 182 28.85 6.57 -5.65
N THR A 183 28.21 7.38 -4.80
CA THR A 183 28.91 8.47 -4.10
C THR A 183 29.95 7.91 -3.14
N SER A 184 29.64 6.85 -2.37
CA SER A 184 30.62 6.20 -1.49
C SER A 184 31.81 5.64 -2.26
N TYR A 185 31.58 5.00 -3.41
CA TYR A 185 32.65 4.54 -4.30
C TYR A 185 33.54 5.68 -4.79
N LEU A 186 32.94 6.74 -5.33
CA LEU A 186 33.70 7.90 -5.83
C LEU A 186 34.42 8.63 -4.70
N LEU A 187 33.85 8.70 -3.49
CA LEU A 187 34.50 9.30 -2.33
C LEU A 187 35.74 8.49 -1.92
N GLY A 188 35.64 7.16 -1.88
CA GLY A 188 36.77 6.28 -1.62
C GLY A 188 37.88 6.43 -2.67
N ALA A 189 37.51 6.45 -3.95
CA ALA A 189 38.45 6.71 -5.04
C ALA A 189 39.08 8.10 -4.93
N THR A 190 38.32 9.14 -4.61
CA THR A 190 38.85 10.51 -4.49
C THR A 190 39.85 10.62 -3.34
N LEU A 191 39.52 10.08 -2.17
CA LEU A 191 40.42 10.11 -1.02
C LEU A 191 41.70 9.29 -1.26
N SER A 192 41.57 8.12 -1.87
CA SER A 192 42.72 7.30 -2.24
C SER A 192 43.59 7.99 -3.28
N LEU A 193 43.01 8.65 -4.28
CA LEU A 193 43.74 9.40 -5.29
C LEU A 193 44.51 10.57 -4.66
N ILE A 194 43.88 11.33 -3.77
CA ILE A 194 44.54 12.41 -3.04
C ILE A 194 45.72 11.86 -2.21
N LEU A 195 45.52 10.74 -1.51
CA LEU A 195 46.57 10.11 -0.73
C LEU A 195 47.75 9.71 -1.61
N VAL A 196 47.50 9.03 -2.73
CA VAL A 196 48.54 8.56 -3.64
C VAL A 196 49.30 9.74 -4.26
N LEU A 197 48.60 10.78 -4.72
CA LEU A 197 49.25 11.97 -5.29
C LEU A 197 50.02 12.79 -4.24
N ALA A 198 49.66 12.67 -2.96
CA ALA A 198 50.39 13.30 -1.86
C ALA A 198 51.65 12.53 -1.45
N THR A 199 51.66 11.19 -1.60
CA THR A 199 52.78 10.33 -1.13
C THR A 199 53.69 9.84 -2.25
N HIS A 200 53.24 9.86 -3.50
CA HIS A 200 53.98 9.35 -4.64
C HIS A 200 54.12 10.42 -5.73
N GLN A 201 55.31 10.50 -6.30
CA GLN A 201 55.53 11.22 -7.54
C GLN A 201 54.98 10.37 -8.69
N VAL A 202 53.97 10.92 -9.37
CA VAL A 202 53.30 10.29 -10.50
C VAL A 202 53.62 11.06 -11.76
N ASP A 203 54.11 10.37 -12.78
CA ASP A 203 54.28 10.93 -14.11
C ASP A 203 53.06 10.57 -14.97
N PHE A 204 52.37 11.57 -15.51
CA PHE A 204 51.23 11.34 -16.39
C PHE A 204 51.70 11.24 -17.82
N ILE A 205 51.49 10.07 -18.43
CA ILE A 205 51.82 9.81 -19.82
C ILE A 205 50.54 9.62 -20.63
N TRP A 206 50.66 9.83 -21.93
CA TRP A 206 49.60 9.49 -22.86
C TRP A 206 50.12 8.49 -23.90
N GLN A 207 49.72 7.23 -23.75
CA GLN A 207 50.05 6.17 -24.71
C GLN A 207 48.75 5.49 -25.17
N THR A 208 48.28 5.84 -26.36
CA THR A 208 47.14 5.17 -27.00
C THR A 208 47.51 4.71 -28.40
N THR A 209 47.28 3.44 -28.72
CA THR A 209 47.59 2.89 -30.04
C THR A 209 46.55 3.26 -31.10
N ILE A 210 45.29 3.45 -30.69
CA ILE A 210 44.15 3.66 -31.62
C ILE A 210 43.71 5.13 -31.68
N LEU A 211 43.81 5.86 -30.57
CA LEU A 211 43.37 7.25 -30.49
C LEU A 211 44.44 8.18 -31.04
N SER A 212 44.05 9.07 -31.95
CA SER A 212 44.93 10.10 -32.49
C SER A 212 45.17 11.23 -31.49
N GLU A 213 46.31 11.90 -31.60
CA GLU A 213 46.68 13.04 -30.76
C GLU A 213 45.67 14.20 -30.82
N GLY A 214 45.07 14.43 -32.00
CA GLY A 214 44.04 15.45 -32.18
C GLY A 214 42.78 15.21 -31.34
N VAL A 215 42.34 13.95 -31.22
CA VAL A 215 41.19 13.57 -30.39
C VAL A 215 41.51 13.80 -28.91
N PHE A 216 42.72 13.45 -28.47
CA PHE A 216 43.14 13.69 -27.09
C PHE A 216 43.17 15.18 -26.74
N THR A 217 43.69 16.01 -27.66
CA THR A 217 43.72 17.46 -27.48
C THR A 217 42.31 18.02 -27.29
N GLN A 218 41.34 17.56 -28.09
CA GLN A 218 39.94 17.97 -27.97
C GLN A 218 39.31 17.53 -26.64
N ILE A 219 39.53 16.27 -26.22
CA ILE A 219 39.01 15.76 -24.94
C ILE A 219 39.62 16.53 -23.76
N THR A 220 40.93 16.80 -23.81
CA THR A 220 41.64 17.55 -22.76
C THR A 220 41.12 18.98 -22.70
N GLN A 221 40.99 19.68 -23.84
CA GLN A 221 40.41 21.03 -23.90
C GLN A 221 38.99 21.07 -23.32
N LEU A 222 38.16 20.07 -23.61
CA LEU A 222 36.82 19.97 -23.03
C LEU A 222 36.85 19.81 -21.51
N LEU A 223 37.75 18.96 -21.01
CA LEU A 223 37.90 18.71 -19.57
C LEU A 223 38.52 19.91 -18.83
N THR A 224 39.43 20.65 -19.47
CA THR A 224 40.13 21.79 -18.87
C THR A 224 39.31 23.09 -18.90
N ALA A 225 38.32 23.22 -19.79
CA ALA A 225 37.54 24.45 -19.95
C ALA A 225 36.92 24.98 -18.63
N LEU A 226 36.32 24.10 -17.82
CA LEU A 226 35.69 24.50 -16.56
C LEU A 226 36.71 24.77 -15.43
N PRO A 227 37.72 23.90 -15.16
CA PRO A 227 38.71 24.21 -14.14
C PRO A 227 39.58 25.43 -14.49
N ASP A 228 39.90 25.64 -15.77
CA ASP A 228 40.63 26.83 -16.23
C ASP A 228 39.82 28.10 -15.97
N ALA A 229 38.50 28.07 -16.24
CA ALA A 229 37.59 29.17 -15.90
C ALA A 229 37.48 29.44 -14.39
N LEU A 230 37.82 28.46 -13.54
CA LEU A 230 37.90 28.62 -12.08
C LEU A 230 39.29 29.03 -11.59
N GLY A 231 40.25 29.26 -12.49
CA GLY A 231 41.62 29.65 -12.17
C GLY A 231 42.49 28.50 -11.63
N ILE A 232 42.12 27.25 -11.88
CA ILE A 232 42.91 26.08 -11.48
C ILE A 232 43.99 25.84 -12.53
N ALA A 233 45.25 25.68 -12.10
CA ALA A 233 46.34 25.32 -13.00
C ALA A 233 46.10 23.93 -13.61
N VAL A 234 45.87 23.89 -14.92
CA VAL A 234 45.56 22.70 -15.72
C VAL A 234 46.44 22.67 -16.98
N PRO A 235 46.64 21.50 -17.63
CA PRO A 235 47.54 21.40 -18.78
C PRO A 235 46.99 22.19 -19.97
N HIS A 236 47.87 22.97 -20.62
CA HIS A 236 47.55 23.66 -21.87
C HIS A 236 47.94 22.81 -23.09
N ALA A 237 47.52 23.22 -24.30
CA ALA A 237 47.74 22.47 -25.53
C ALA A 237 49.24 22.19 -25.83
N SER A 238 50.15 23.03 -25.34
CA SER A 238 51.61 22.80 -25.41
C SER A 238 52.09 21.66 -24.51
N ASP A 239 51.40 21.36 -23.42
CA ASP A 239 51.78 20.33 -22.45
C ASP A 239 51.30 18.94 -22.91
N VAL A 240 50.27 18.91 -23.76
CA VAL A 240 49.74 17.70 -24.40
C VAL A 240 50.77 17.06 -25.33
N THR A 241 51.45 17.86 -26.14
CA THR A 241 52.49 17.37 -27.07
C THR A 241 53.71 16.84 -26.29
N GLN A 242 54.08 17.49 -25.19
CA GLN A 242 55.18 17.04 -24.31
C GLN A 242 54.86 15.72 -23.59
N ALA A 243 53.63 15.52 -23.14
CA ALA A 243 53.17 14.28 -22.53
C ALA A 243 53.19 13.07 -23.49
N SER A 244 53.18 13.31 -24.80
CA SER A 244 53.26 12.27 -25.84
C SER A 244 54.69 11.86 -26.20
N ILE A 245 55.68 12.75 -26.01
CA ILE A 245 57.07 12.55 -26.47
C ILE A 245 58.01 12.09 -25.35
N SER A 246 57.57 12.01 -24.08
CA SER A 246 58.44 11.70 -22.92
C SER A 246 59.72 12.57 -22.90
N ALA A 247 59.61 13.82 -23.34
CA ALA A 247 60.77 14.71 -23.49
C ALA A 247 61.36 15.06 -22.11
N VAL A 248 62.69 14.96 -22.00
CA VAL A 248 63.46 15.32 -20.81
C VAL A 248 63.36 16.83 -20.59
N ASN A 249 62.38 17.25 -19.80
CA ASN A 249 62.19 18.64 -19.41
C ASN A 249 63.11 19.00 -18.22
N GLU A 250 63.45 20.28 -18.09
CA GLU A 250 64.04 20.83 -16.86
C GLU A 250 63.19 20.42 -15.65
N LEU A 251 63.85 20.08 -14.53
CA LEU A 251 63.20 19.53 -13.32
C LEU A 251 61.97 20.34 -12.86
N ASN A 252 62.03 21.68 -12.97
CA ASN A 252 60.94 22.58 -12.59
C ASN A 252 59.75 22.52 -13.57
N ALA A 253 60.01 22.47 -14.89
CA ALA A 253 58.96 22.36 -15.91
C ALA A 253 58.26 20.99 -15.85
N ALA A 254 59.01 19.92 -15.57
CA ALA A 254 58.45 18.58 -15.36
C ALA A 254 57.55 18.53 -14.12
N GLN A 255 57.94 19.20 -13.03
CA GLN A 255 57.12 19.28 -11.81
C GLN A 255 55.84 20.07 -12.01
N GLN A 256 55.90 21.22 -12.70
CA GLN A 256 54.71 22.02 -13.00
C GLN A 256 53.70 21.24 -13.87
N SER A 257 54.19 20.52 -14.88
CA SER A 257 53.36 19.66 -15.73
C SER A 257 52.65 18.57 -14.92
N ARG A 258 53.37 17.86 -14.03
CA ARG A 258 52.78 16.86 -13.12
C ARG A 258 51.65 17.44 -12.27
N ILE A 259 51.86 18.62 -11.69
CA ILE A 259 50.87 19.30 -10.85
C ILE A 259 49.62 19.65 -11.68
N SER A 260 49.79 20.20 -12.88
CA SER A 260 48.67 20.54 -13.77
C SER A 260 47.82 19.31 -14.14
N TRP A 261 48.44 18.19 -14.50
CA TRP A 261 47.72 16.93 -14.80
C TRP A 261 47.05 16.33 -13.56
N ALA A 262 47.71 16.37 -12.40
CA ALA A 262 47.13 15.94 -11.12
C ALA A 262 45.89 16.78 -10.76
N ASN A 263 45.98 18.11 -10.91
CA ASN A 263 44.87 19.02 -10.68
C ASN A 263 43.69 18.70 -11.59
N LEU A 264 43.94 18.48 -12.89
CA LEU A 264 42.90 18.10 -13.84
C LEU A 264 42.22 16.78 -13.45
N LEU A 265 42.99 15.77 -13.03
CA LEU A 265 42.46 14.48 -12.59
C LEU A 265 41.60 14.61 -11.33
N MET A 266 42.12 15.31 -10.30
CA MET A 266 41.40 15.57 -9.06
C MET A 266 40.13 16.36 -9.31
N PHE A 267 40.19 17.39 -10.15
CA PHE A 267 39.04 18.19 -10.54
C PHE A 267 38.00 17.34 -11.26
N SER A 268 38.42 16.54 -12.24
CA SER A 268 37.52 15.68 -13.01
C SER A 268 36.78 14.69 -12.12
N LEU A 269 37.49 14.05 -11.20
CA LEU A 269 36.88 13.09 -10.26
C LEU A 269 35.92 13.79 -9.28
N THR A 270 36.31 14.95 -8.75
CA THR A 270 35.52 15.65 -7.73
C THR A 270 34.31 16.36 -8.33
N VAL A 271 34.49 17.09 -9.43
CA VAL A 271 33.47 17.98 -10.00
C VAL A 271 32.67 17.30 -11.11
N TYR A 272 33.29 16.52 -11.99
CA TYR A 272 32.55 15.86 -13.08
C TYR A 272 31.94 14.52 -12.66
N ALA A 273 32.54 13.81 -11.69
CA ALA A 273 32.02 12.51 -11.25
C ALA A 273 31.26 12.57 -9.92
N LEU A 274 31.91 13.03 -8.84
CA LEU A 274 31.37 12.97 -7.47
C LEU A 274 30.25 14.00 -7.23
N LEU A 275 30.46 15.26 -7.59
CA LEU A 275 29.51 16.34 -7.33
C LEU A 275 28.11 16.07 -7.93
N PRO A 276 27.94 15.65 -9.20
CA PRO A 276 26.63 15.35 -9.75
C PRO A 276 25.90 14.24 -8.98
N ARG A 277 26.64 13.24 -8.50
CA ARG A 277 26.09 12.14 -7.68
C ARG A 277 25.62 12.64 -6.31
N VAL A 278 26.40 13.50 -5.66
CA VAL A 278 26.01 14.11 -4.38
C VAL A 278 24.74 14.94 -4.55
N VAL A 279 24.64 15.75 -5.61
CA VAL A 279 23.46 16.57 -5.91
C VAL A 279 22.23 15.67 -6.11
N LEU A 280 22.32 14.63 -6.93
CA LEU A 280 21.22 13.69 -7.16
C LEU A 280 20.84 12.93 -5.88
N MET A 281 21.83 12.49 -5.09
CA MET A 281 21.60 11.85 -3.79
C MET A 281 20.80 12.76 -2.85
N LEU A 282 21.20 14.03 -2.71
CA LEU A 282 20.51 15.00 -1.87
C LEU A 282 19.10 15.31 -2.38
N PHE A 283 18.93 15.43 -3.70
CA PHE A 283 17.63 15.61 -4.34
C PHE A 283 16.68 14.45 -4.01
N PHE A 284 17.11 13.20 -4.19
CA PHE A 284 16.28 12.03 -3.88
C PHE A 284 16.05 11.84 -2.38
N LYS A 285 17.03 12.18 -1.53
CA LYS A 285 16.86 12.23 -0.07
C LYS A 285 15.74 13.18 0.31
N ARG A 286 15.72 14.38 -0.28
CA ARG A 286 14.65 15.37 -0.08
C ARG A 286 13.31 14.84 -0.58
N ARG A 287 13.26 14.26 -1.79
CA ARG A 287 12.03 13.65 -2.34
C ARG A 287 11.45 12.57 -1.42
N VAL A 288 12.28 11.67 -0.90
CA VAL A 288 11.84 10.63 0.06
C VAL A 288 11.31 11.27 1.34
N LYS A 289 12.01 12.28 1.90
CA LYS A 289 11.56 13.01 3.08
C LYS A 289 10.19 13.65 2.87
N LEU A 290 9.98 14.32 1.74
CA LEU A 290 8.70 14.95 1.38
C LEU A 290 7.58 13.92 1.23
N LYS A 291 7.83 12.80 0.53
CA LYS A 291 6.83 11.72 0.39
C LYS A 291 6.44 11.10 1.74
N LYS A 292 7.38 10.99 2.69
CA LYS A 292 7.10 10.53 4.06
C LYS A 292 6.21 11.51 4.82
N GLN A 293 6.44 12.82 4.66
CA GLN A 293 5.60 13.86 5.27
C GLN A 293 4.19 13.88 4.68
N GLN A 294 4.05 13.61 3.38
CA GLN A 294 2.78 13.59 2.66
C GLN A 294 2.05 12.24 2.74
N PHE A 295 2.64 11.22 3.35
CA PHE A 295 2.03 9.89 3.44
C PHE A 295 0.74 9.95 4.26
N LYS A 296 -0.39 9.65 3.63
CA LYS A 296 -1.71 9.57 4.26
C LYS A 296 -2.22 8.12 4.19
N ILE A 297 -2.94 7.71 5.24
CA ILE A 297 -3.65 6.44 5.25
C ILE A 297 -4.82 6.53 4.28
N ASN A 298 -5.03 5.49 3.47
CA ASN A 298 -6.18 5.45 2.59
C ASN A 298 -7.41 4.91 3.34
N PHE A 299 -8.24 5.82 3.85
CA PHE A 299 -9.47 5.46 4.56
C PHE A 299 -10.55 4.83 3.69
N SER A 300 -10.38 4.78 2.35
CA SER A 300 -11.33 4.10 1.45
C SER A 300 -11.20 2.58 1.48
N LEU A 301 -10.18 2.02 2.13
CA LEU A 301 -10.03 0.56 2.24
C LEU A 301 -11.14 -0.02 3.13
N SER A 302 -11.69 -1.18 2.73
CA SER A 302 -12.77 -1.88 3.46
C SER A 302 -12.49 -2.02 4.96
N TYR A 303 -11.23 -2.30 5.32
CA TYR A 303 -10.77 -2.35 6.71
C TYR A 303 -11.08 -1.06 7.50
N TYR A 304 -10.76 0.12 6.94
CA TYR A 304 -10.96 1.39 7.64
C TYR A 304 -12.43 1.82 7.67
N VAL A 305 -13.22 1.40 6.67
CA VAL A 305 -14.68 1.60 6.65
C VAL A 305 -15.34 0.80 7.77
N GLN A 306 -15.02 -0.48 7.91
CA GLN A 306 -15.51 -1.31 9.01
C GLN A 306 -15.03 -0.79 10.36
N LEU A 307 -13.77 -0.37 10.44
CA LEU A 307 -13.19 0.16 11.66
C LEU A 307 -13.87 1.46 12.11
N LYS A 308 -14.27 2.31 11.18
CA LYS A 308 -15.04 3.52 11.50
C LYS A 308 -16.38 3.16 12.14
N GLY A 309 -17.05 2.12 11.66
CA GLY A 309 -18.29 1.61 12.26
C GLY A 309 -18.10 1.08 13.69
N LEU A 310 -16.98 0.43 13.99
CA LEU A 310 -16.66 -0.07 15.34
C LEU A 310 -16.26 1.06 16.31
N LEU A 311 -15.44 2.01 15.86
CA LEU A 311 -14.94 3.10 16.70
C LEU A 311 -15.96 4.20 16.94
N GLN A 312 -16.84 4.42 15.97
CA GLN A 312 -17.90 5.42 16.01
C GLN A 312 -19.17 4.76 15.50
N PRO A 313 -19.75 3.80 16.26
CA PRO A 313 -21.08 3.31 15.92
C PRO A 313 -21.96 4.54 15.82
N VAL A 314 -22.62 4.72 14.66
CA VAL A 314 -23.57 5.82 14.48
C VAL A 314 -24.51 5.71 15.65
N SER A 315 -24.36 6.62 16.60
CA SER A 315 -25.28 6.72 17.70
C SER A 315 -26.58 7.11 17.03
N SER A 316 -27.48 6.14 16.84
CA SER A 316 -28.89 6.35 16.57
C SER A 316 -29.51 7.00 17.80
N ARG A 317 -29.05 8.20 18.10
CA ARG A 317 -29.61 9.23 18.97
C ARG A 317 -29.28 10.60 18.35
N SER A 318 -29.24 10.68 17.02
CA SER A 318 -29.73 11.91 16.40
C SER A 318 -31.24 11.81 16.52
N PHE A 319 -31.76 12.50 17.52
CA PHE A 319 -33.12 13.00 17.59
C PHE A 319 -33.44 13.59 16.21
N ILE A 320 -34.05 12.77 15.34
CA ILE A 320 -34.84 13.31 14.25
C ILE A 320 -36.03 13.91 14.99
N SER A 321 -36.00 15.23 15.14
CA SER A 321 -37.18 15.99 15.52
C SER A 321 -38.14 15.85 14.35
N ASP A 322 -38.91 14.77 14.35
CA ASP A 322 -40.08 14.63 13.50
C ASP A 322 -41.07 15.71 13.97
N PRO A 323 -41.45 16.69 13.14
CA PRO A 323 -42.46 17.68 13.49
C PRO A 323 -43.86 17.07 13.72
N ASP A 324 -44.03 15.78 13.45
CA ASP A 324 -45.32 15.08 13.53
C ASP A 324 -45.49 14.25 14.83
N LEU A 325 -44.52 14.32 15.76
CA LEU A 325 -44.56 13.62 17.06
C LEU A 325 -45.26 14.41 18.19
N ASP A 326 -45.99 15.48 17.88
CA ASP A 326 -46.73 16.26 18.89
C ASP A 326 -48.08 15.66 19.32
N LYS A 327 -48.37 14.39 18.99
CA LYS A 327 -49.66 13.76 19.38
C LYS A 327 -49.63 12.44 20.11
N GLN A 328 -48.47 11.87 20.47
CA GLN A 328 -48.46 10.65 21.29
C GLN A 328 -47.38 10.71 22.38
N GLN A 329 -47.63 11.53 23.40
CA GLN A 329 -47.05 11.33 24.72
C GLN A 329 -47.86 10.25 25.47
N GLY A 330 -47.19 9.18 25.86
CA GLY A 330 -47.69 8.23 26.86
C GLY A 330 -47.64 6.77 26.44
N ALA A 331 -46.44 6.19 26.35
CA ALA A 331 -46.28 4.74 26.51
C ALA A 331 -44.90 4.44 27.12
N GLU A 332 -44.94 3.98 28.37
CA GLU A 332 -43.80 3.49 29.10
C GLU A 332 -43.11 2.32 28.37
N VAL A 333 -41.78 2.30 28.48
CA VAL A 333 -40.90 1.22 28.01
C VAL A 333 -41.30 -0.09 28.69
N LYS A 334 -41.95 -0.99 27.93
CA LYS A 334 -42.04 -2.41 28.27
C LYS A 334 -40.91 -3.17 27.57
N GLN A 335 -40.10 -3.83 28.38
CA GLN A 335 -39.09 -4.78 27.98
C GLN A 335 -39.71 -5.86 27.08
N ALA A 336 -39.09 -6.11 25.92
CA ALA A 336 -39.50 -7.14 24.99
C ALA A 336 -39.36 -8.53 25.65
N GLU A 337 -40.50 -9.11 26.00
CA GLU A 337 -40.63 -10.52 26.39
C GLU A 337 -40.31 -11.43 25.20
N ALA A 338 -39.67 -12.54 25.51
CA ALA A 338 -39.24 -13.57 24.56
C ALA A 338 -40.38 -14.02 23.64
N ILE A 339 -40.18 -13.90 22.32
CA ILE A 339 -41.13 -14.34 21.31
C ILE A 339 -41.13 -15.87 21.30
N HIS A 340 -42.18 -16.43 21.90
CA HIS A 340 -42.55 -17.83 21.75
C HIS A 340 -43.01 -18.11 20.31
N THR A 341 -42.34 -19.05 19.64
CA THR A 341 -42.76 -19.65 18.38
C THR A 341 -44.07 -20.42 18.58
N LYS A 342 -45.21 -19.81 18.22
CA LYS A 342 -46.45 -20.54 17.98
C LYS A 342 -46.50 -20.93 16.51
N THR A 343 -46.34 -22.23 16.26
CA THR A 343 -46.64 -22.89 14.99
C THR A 343 -48.15 -22.82 14.74
N THR A 344 -48.52 -22.57 13.47
CA THR A 344 -49.88 -22.54 12.89
C THR A 344 -50.76 -21.33 13.21
N ASN A 345 -50.61 -20.26 12.44
CA ASN A 345 -51.70 -19.31 12.17
C ASN A 345 -52.28 -19.60 10.78
N GLU A 346 -53.61 -19.75 10.70
CA GLU A 346 -54.31 -19.94 9.43
C GLU A 346 -54.18 -18.68 8.57
N LEU A 347 -53.59 -18.80 7.37
CA LEU A 347 -53.52 -17.69 6.42
C LEU A 347 -54.94 -17.31 5.94
N PRO A 348 -55.23 -16.00 5.74
CA PRO A 348 -56.53 -15.57 5.27
C PRO A 348 -56.81 -16.07 3.83
N LYS A 349 -57.98 -16.69 3.65
CA LYS A 349 -58.45 -17.31 2.38
C LYS A 349 -58.62 -16.35 1.19
N GLN A 350 -58.60 -15.03 1.44
CA GLN A 350 -58.61 -13.99 0.41
C GLN A 350 -57.40 -13.06 0.60
N SER A 351 -56.23 -13.57 0.24
CA SER A 351 -54.97 -12.82 0.28
C SER A 351 -54.36 -12.69 -1.11
N TYR A 352 -53.70 -11.55 -1.33
CA TYR A 352 -52.82 -11.38 -2.48
C TYR A 352 -51.43 -11.85 -2.09
N SER A 353 -50.85 -12.76 -2.87
CA SER A 353 -49.55 -13.35 -2.57
C SER A 353 -48.45 -12.71 -3.41
N LEU A 354 -47.38 -12.31 -2.74
CA LEU A 354 -46.20 -11.73 -3.37
C LEU A 354 -44.95 -12.46 -2.93
N ALA A 355 -44.10 -12.86 -3.89
CA ALA A 355 -42.78 -13.38 -3.63
C ALA A 355 -41.73 -12.29 -3.85
N ILE A 356 -40.71 -12.22 -2.99
CA ILE A 356 -39.61 -11.26 -3.18
C ILE A 356 -38.33 -12.03 -3.47
N GLU A 357 -37.91 -11.92 -4.73
CA GLU A 357 -36.68 -12.49 -5.29
C GLU A 357 -36.43 -13.95 -4.85
N LEU A 358 -37.51 -14.76 -4.88
CA LEU A 358 -37.42 -16.19 -4.65
C LEU A 358 -36.77 -16.88 -5.84
N ASN A 359 -35.98 -17.93 -5.59
CA ASN A 359 -35.46 -18.79 -6.65
C ASN A 359 -36.62 -19.49 -7.39
N THR A 360 -36.43 -19.78 -8.67
CA THR A 360 -37.44 -20.39 -9.56
C THR A 360 -37.97 -21.73 -9.02
N GLN A 361 -37.12 -22.51 -8.34
CA GLN A 361 -37.52 -23.76 -7.69
C GLN A 361 -38.49 -23.54 -6.51
N LEU A 362 -38.22 -22.55 -5.65
CA LEU A 362 -39.09 -22.21 -4.51
C LEU A 362 -40.40 -21.58 -4.99
N LEU A 363 -40.32 -20.73 -6.02
CA LEU A 363 -41.48 -20.08 -6.62
C LEU A 363 -42.47 -21.10 -7.19
N ASN A 364 -41.98 -22.09 -7.96
CA ASN A 364 -42.82 -23.12 -8.56
C ASN A 364 -43.51 -24.00 -7.49
N LYS A 365 -42.81 -24.29 -6.37
CA LYS A 365 -43.39 -25.04 -5.25
C LYS A 365 -44.50 -24.26 -4.54
N LEU A 366 -44.29 -22.97 -4.28
CA LEU A 366 -45.31 -22.11 -3.68
C LEU A 366 -46.53 -21.98 -4.59
N GLN A 367 -46.32 -21.80 -5.90
CA GLN A 367 -47.41 -21.77 -6.88
C GLN A 367 -48.24 -23.07 -6.88
N GLY A 368 -47.62 -24.22 -6.61
CA GLY A 368 -48.32 -25.50 -6.49
C GLY A 368 -49.08 -25.71 -5.18
N GLN A 369 -48.76 -24.95 -4.11
CA GLN A 369 -49.42 -25.04 -2.80
C GLN A 369 -50.53 -23.99 -2.59
N LEU A 370 -50.56 -22.96 -3.44
CA LEU A 370 -51.52 -21.87 -3.36
C LEU A 370 -52.76 -22.20 -4.21
N ASP A 371 -53.88 -22.54 -3.56
CA ASP A 371 -55.20 -22.75 -4.19
C ASP A 371 -55.88 -21.44 -4.67
N THR A 372 -55.17 -20.30 -4.65
CA THR A 372 -55.74 -18.97 -4.84
C THR A 372 -55.80 -18.53 -6.31
N SER A 373 -56.94 -17.94 -6.70
CA SER A 373 -57.27 -17.38 -8.03
C SER A 373 -56.35 -16.24 -8.54
N THR A 374 -55.34 -15.83 -7.79
CA THR A 374 -54.46 -14.69 -8.12
C THR A 374 -53.02 -15.15 -8.31
N ALA A 375 -52.43 -14.79 -9.45
CA ALA A 375 -51.06 -15.16 -9.80
C ALA A 375 -50.04 -14.59 -8.79
N LEU A 376 -49.20 -15.46 -8.21
CA LEU A 376 -48.06 -15.09 -7.37
C LEU A 376 -47.02 -14.33 -8.21
N ILE A 377 -46.82 -13.04 -7.93
CA ILE A 377 -45.79 -12.23 -8.60
C ILE A 377 -44.49 -12.35 -7.82
N ASN A 378 -43.41 -12.75 -8.50
CA ASN A 378 -42.05 -12.70 -7.96
C ASN A 378 -41.41 -11.36 -8.32
N VAL A 379 -41.22 -10.50 -7.32
CA VAL A 379 -40.57 -9.19 -7.50
C VAL A 379 -39.07 -9.40 -7.51
N ILE A 380 -38.44 -9.19 -8.66
CA ILE A 380 -36.99 -9.40 -8.88
C ILE A 380 -36.28 -8.11 -9.29
N ASP A 381 -37.03 -7.18 -9.90
CA ASP A 381 -36.51 -5.95 -10.48
C ASP A 381 -37.53 -4.81 -10.38
N GLY A 382 -37.14 -3.62 -10.85
CA GLY A 382 -38.03 -2.45 -10.82
C GLY A 382 -39.29 -2.59 -11.69
N GLN A 383 -39.25 -3.41 -12.74
CA GLN A 383 -40.37 -3.63 -13.64
C GLN A 383 -41.43 -4.51 -12.97
N THR A 384 -41.02 -5.64 -12.38
CA THR A 384 -41.87 -6.55 -11.60
C THR A 384 -42.41 -5.87 -10.33
N GLN A 385 -41.65 -4.96 -9.72
CA GLN A 385 -42.12 -4.12 -8.61
C GLN A 385 -43.29 -3.22 -9.02
N GLN A 386 -43.22 -2.57 -10.18
CA GLN A 386 -44.31 -1.73 -10.70
C GLN A 386 -45.53 -2.57 -11.07
N GLN A 387 -45.32 -3.74 -11.68
CA GLN A 387 -46.40 -4.69 -11.98
C GLN A 387 -47.12 -5.17 -10.72
N ALA A 388 -46.38 -5.48 -9.65
CA ALA A 388 -46.94 -5.86 -8.37
C ALA A 388 -47.81 -4.75 -7.76
N LEU A 389 -47.32 -3.51 -7.75
CA LEU A 389 -48.09 -2.37 -7.23
C LEU A 389 -49.36 -2.12 -8.06
N ALA A 390 -49.25 -2.16 -9.39
CA ALA A 390 -50.41 -2.00 -10.27
C ALA A 390 -51.45 -3.12 -10.08
N ALA A 391 -51.01 -4.37 -9.91
CA ALA A 391 -51.90 -5.50 -9.66
C ALA A 391 -52.59 -5.40 -8.29
N LEU A 392 -51.88 -4.90 -7.26
CA LEU A 392 -52.44 -4.65 -5.94
C LEU A 392 -53.50 -3.54 -5.95
N ASP A 393 -53.31 -2.50 -6.74
CA ASP A 393 -54.30 -1.41 -6.89
C ASP A 393 -55.59 -1.90 -7.57
N ILE A 394 -55.47 -2.83 -8.53
CA ILE A 394 -56.63 -3.42 -9.22
C ILE A 394 -57.37 -4.44 -8.34
N ALA A 395 -56.64 -5.27 -7.58
CA ALA A 395 -57.21 -6.39 -6.85
C ALA A 395 -57.98 -6.01 -5.58
N ASN A 396 -57.82 -4.78 -5.07
CA ASN A 396 -58.47 -4.24 -3.86
C ASN A 396 -58.57 -5.26 -2.69
N VAL A 397 -57.45 -5.90 -2.36
CA VAL A 397 -57.41 -6.98 -1.35
C VAL A 397 -57.16 -6.40 0.04
N MET A 398 -57.81 -6.97 1.06
CA MET A 398 -57.69 -6.57 2.47
C MET A 398 -56.45 -7.16 3.16
N SER A 399 -55.90 -8.26 2.65
CA SER A 399 -54.73 -8.96 3.21
C SER A 399 -53.67 -9.22 2.13
N LEU A 400 -52.42 -8.90 2.44
CA LEU A 400 -51.25 -9.13 1.57
C LEU A 400 -50.27 -10.07 2.26
N VAL A 401 -49.90 -11.15 1.59
CA VAL A 401 -48.95 -12.16 2.09
C VAL A 401 -47.65 -12.03 1.30
N ILE A 402 -46.55 -11.84 2.01
CA ILE A 402 -45.22 -11.62 1.45
C ILE A 402 -44.34 -12.82 1.80
N TYR A 403 -43.84 -13.51 0.77
CA TYR A 403 -42.96 -14.66 0.90
C TYR A 403 -41.50 -14.25 0.69
N VAL A 404 -40.65 -14.60 1.66
CA VAL A 404 -39.20 -14.33 1.63
C VAL A 404 -38.41 -15.58 1.99
N ASP A 405 -37.20 -15.73 1.45
CA ASP A 405 -36.28 -16.81 1.78
C ASP A 405 -35.40 -16.42 2.99
N ILE A 406 -35.30 -17.30 3.99
CA ILE A 406 -34.44 -17.12 5.17
C ILE A 406 -32.96 -16.91 4.81
N LYS A 407 -32.52 -17.40 3.64
CA LYS A 407 -31.14 -17.23 3.16
C LYS A 407 -30.82 -15.78 2.78
N ARG A 408 -31.83 -14.92 2.61
CA ARG A 408 -31.67 -13.50 2.32
C ARG A 408 -31.50 -12.66 3.58
N VAL A 409 -30.77 -11.56 3.41
CA VAL A 409 -30.65 -10.52 4.42
C VAL A 409 -31.69 -9.44 4.12
N PRO A 410 -32.52 -9.03 5.10
CA PRO A 410 -33.48 -7.95 4.90
C PRO A 410 -32.75 -6.65 4.60
N ASP A 411 -33.21 -5.90 3.59
CA ASP A 411 -32.59 -4.66 3.15
C ASP A 411 -33.57 -3.47 3.11
N ARG A 412 -33.02 -2.26 2.94
CA ARG A 412 -33.83 -1.04 2.87
C ARG A 412 -34.73 -1.00 1.63
N GLY A 413 -34.38 -1.73 0.58
CA GLY A 413 -35.17 -1.84 -0.65
C GLY A 413 -36.49 -2.56 -0.40
N TRP A 414 -36.42 -3.71 0.27
CA TRP A 414 -37.56 -4.47 0.76
C TRP A 414 -38.48 -3.60 1.63
N LEU A 415 -37.93 -2.93 2.65
CA LEU A 415 -38.71 -2.11 3.58
C LEU A 415 -39.45 -0.98 2.84
N SER A 416 -38.76 -0.31 1.92
CA SER A 416 -39.35 0.76 1.12
C SER A 416 -40.46 0.25 0.21
N PHE A 417 -40.30 -0.94 -0.35
CA PHE A 417 -41.31 -1.56 -1.20
C PHE A 417 -42.53 -2.02 -0.41
N VAL A 418 -42.35 -2.71 0.73
CA VAL A 418 -43.47 -3.12 1.59
C VAL A 418 -44.27 -1.91 2.08
N LYS A 419 -43.59 -0.82 2.46
CA LYS A 419 -44.25 0.45 2.81
C LYS A 419 -45.12 1.01 1.69
N ARG A 420 -44.66 0.91 0.45
CA ARG A 420 -45.45 1.34 -0.72
C ARG A 420 -46.69 0.47 -0.93
N CYS A 421 -46.60 -0.84 -0.67
CA CYS A 421 -47.72 -1.77 -0.83
C CYS A 421 -48.92 -1.49 0.12
N TYR A 422 -48.68 -0.85 1.28
CA TYR A 422 -49.76 -0.50 2.21
C TYR A 422 -50.04 1.01 2.30
N SER A 423 -49.16 1.89 1.80
CA SER A 423 -49.33 3.35 1.91
C SER A 423 -50.66 3.89 1.37
N ASN A 424 -51.29 3.18 0.43
CA ASN A 424 -52.54 3.60 -0.22
C ASN A 424 -53.80 2.91 0.34
N SER A 425 -53.69 2.04 1.35
CA SER A 425 -54.81 1.19 1.79
C SER A 425 -54.56 0.55 3.16
N SER A 426 -55.56 0.54 4.05
CA SER A 426 -55.52 -0.17 5.34
C SER A 426 -55.58 -1.69 5.16
N ARG A 427 -54.47 -2.29 4.72
CA ARG A 427 -54.31 -3.73 4.49
C ARG A 427 -53.56 -4.38 5.65
N THR A 428 -53.93 -5.61 6.00
CA THR A 428 -53.16 -6.43 6.94
C THR A 428 -52.03 -7.13 6.19
N LEU A 429 -50.79 -6.95 6.67
CA LEU A 429 -49.59 -7.55 6.10
C LEU A 429 -49.24 -8.84 6.82
N TYR A 430 -48.94 -9.89 6.06
CA TYR A 430 -48.43 -11.16 6.57
C TYR A 430 -47.06 -11.43 5.98
N LEU A 431 -46.08 -11.75 6.81
CA LEU A 431 -44.74 -12.12 6.38
C LEU A 431 -44.54 -13.62 6.59
N VAL A 432 -44.31 -14.34 5.49
CA VAL A 432 -43.99 -15.77 5.52
C VAL A 432 -42.52 -15.95 5.15
N ILE A 433 -41.74 -16.40 6.13
CA ILE A 433 -40.31 -16.67 5.98
C ILE A 433 -40.15 -18.16 5.68
N LEU A 434 -39.52 -18.45 4.56
CA LEU A 434 -39.35 -19.80 4.03
C LEU A 434 -37.96 -20.32 4.38
N GLY A 435 -37.88 -21.58 4.80
CA GLY A 435 -36.61 -22.25 5.00
C GLY A 435 -36.69 -23.75 4.74
N ASP A 436 -35.52 -24.37 4.62
CA ASP A 436 -35.39 -25.80 4.30
C ASP A 436 -35.69 -26.69 5.53
N MET A 437 -35.47 -26.15 6.73
CA MET A 437 -35.62 -26.84 8.02
C MET A 437 -36.88 -26.38 8.75
N ALA A 438 -37.36 -27.16 9.75
CA ALA A 438 -38.56 -26.84 10.53
C ALA A 438 -38.38 -25.61 11.44
N LEU A 439 -37.15 -25.38 11.91
CA LEU A 439 -36.75 -24.26 12.75
C LEU A 439 -35.33 -23.83 12.35
N PRO A 440 -34.97 -22.53 12.49
CA PRO A 440 -33.59 -22.10 12.33
C PRO A 440 -32.72 -22.67 13.47
N GLU A 441 -32.07 -23.81 13.25
CA GLU A 441 -31.22 -24.46 14.26
C GLU A 441 -29.77 -23.93 14.25
N GLY A 442 -29.34 -23.30 13.16
CA GLY A 442 -28.01 -22.68 13.05
C GLY A 442 -27.97 -21.27 13.65
N GLU A 443 -26.86 -20.93 14.33
CA GLU A 443 -26.63 -19.59 14.92
C GLU A 443 -26.81 -18.45 13.90
N GLN A 444 -26.43 -18.69 12.63
CA GLN A 444 -26.62 -17.74 11.54
C GLN A 444 -28.07 -17.61 11.07
N ASP A 445 -28.83 -18.70 11.01
CA ASP A 445 -30.22 -18.68 10.55
C ASP A 445 -31.15 -18.10 11.63
N SER A 446 -30.83 -18.33 12.91
CA SER A 446 -31.51 -17.70 14.05
C SER A 446 -31.29 -16.18 14.05
N LEU A 447 -30.06 -15.74 13.77
CA LEU A 447 -29.76 -14.32 13.66
C LEU A 447 -30.46 -13.68 12.45
N ARG A 448 -30.54 -14.38 11.31
CA ARG A 448 -31.26 -13.91 10.12
C ARG A 448 -32.78 -13.84 10.36
N PHE A 449 -33.34 -14.83 11.04
CA PHE A 449 -34.75 -14.81 11.43
C PHE A 449 -35.07 -13.59 12.31
N ASN A 450 -34.23 -13.33 13.32
CA ASN A 450 -34.39 -12.16 14.19
C ASN A 450 -34.29 -10.84 13.40
N ASN A 451 -33.36 -10.73 12.45
CA ASN A 451 -33.27 -9.55 11.57
C ASN A 451 -34.54 -9.36 10.73
N TRP A 452 -35.14 -10.44 10.24
CA TRP A 452 -36.40 -10.39 9.49
C TRP A 452 -37.58 -9.94 10.38
N VAL A 453 -37.63 -10.40 11.63
CA VAL A 453 -38.63 -9.97 12.62
C VAL A 453 -38.50 -8.47 12.94
N GLU A 454 -37.28 -8.00 13.20
CA GLU A 454 -37.02 -6.57 13.46
C GLU A 454 -37.39 -5.68 12.25
N MET A 455 -37.09 -6.16 11.03
CA MET A 455 -37.44 -5.43 9.82
C MET A 455 -38.96 -5.44 9.56
N ALA A 456 -39.66 -6.52 9.91
CA ALA A 456 -41.11 -6.61 9.82
C ALA A 456 -41.80 -5.62 10.78
N GLU A 457 -41.28 -5.46 11.98
CA GLU A 457 -41.74 -4.45 12.94
C GLU A 457 -41.60 -3.03 12.37
N GLN A 458 -40.46 -2.71 11.75
CA GLN A 458 -40.25 -1.42 11.06
C GLN A 458 -41.19 -1.19 9.86
N ALA A 459 -41.77 -2.26 9.32
CA ALA A 459 -42.77 -2.24 8.25
C ALA A 459 -44.21 -2.18 8.77
N ASN A 460 -44.43 -2.09 10.10
CA ASN A 460 -45.73 -2.19 10.78
C ASN A 460 -46.45 -3.53 10.56
N ILE A 461 -45.70 -4.63 10.50
CA ILE A 461 -46.25 -5.99 10.49
C ILE A 461 -46.34 -6.47 11.94
N ASP A 462 -47.56 -6.79 12.41
CA ASP A 462 -47.75 -7.33 13.75
C ASP A 462 -47.01 -8.66 13.92
N ALA A 463 -46.44 -8.91 15.11
CA ALA A 463 -45.71 -10.14 15.42
C ALA A 463 -46.57 -11.41 15.24
N THR A 464 -47.89 -11.30 15.35
CA THR A 464 -48.84 -12.39 15.09
C THR A 464 -49.00 -12.73 13.61
N CYS A 465 -48.55 -11.85 12.71
CA CYS A 465 -48.64 -12.00 11.26
C CYS A 465 -47.32 -12.45 10.61
N ILE A 466 -46.31 -12.80 11.43
CA ILE A 466 -45.04 -13.35 10.98
C ILE A 466 -45.08 -14.87 11.18
N THR A 467 -44.84 -15.64 10.13
CA THR A 467 -44.84 -17.10 10.18
C THR A 467 -43.60 -17.65 9.50
N TYR A 468 -42.99 -18.66 10.12
CA TYR A 468 -41.93 -19.44 9.50
C TYR A 468 -42.54 -20.73 8.91
N GLN A 469 -42.28 -20.99 7.63
CA GLN A 469 -42.80 -22.16 6.93
C GLN A 469 -41.65 -22.97 6.34
N GLN A 470 -41.62 -24.25 6.70
CA GLN A 470 -40.70 -25.22 6.10
C GLN A 470 -41.19 -25.60 4.70
N ILE A 471 -40.30 -25.56 3.72
CA ILE A 471 -40.53 -26.14 2.39
C ILE A 471 -39.57 -27.30 2.21
N SER A 472 -40.03 -28.52 2.50
CA SER A 472 -39.23 -29.72 2.33
C SER A 472 -38.85 -29.94 0.85
N GLU A 473 -37.60 -30.36 0.60
CA GLU A 473 -37.23 -30.98 -0.65
C GLU A 473 -37.92 -32.35 -0.73
N VAL A 474 -38.96 -32.46 -1.55
CA VAL A 474 -39.36 -33.78 -2.05
C VAL A 474 -38.31 -34.16 -3.09
N GLU A 475 -37.44 -35.11 -2.74
CA GLU A 475 -36.68 -35.87 -3.72
C GLU A 475 -37.66 -36.44 -4.73
N GLY A 476 -37.65 -35.88 -5.95
CA GLY A 476 -38.34 -36.49 -7.07
C GLY A 476 -37.57 -37.71 -7.54
N GLU A 477 -38.26 -38.86 -7.59
CA GLU A 477 -37.87 -40.09 -8.27
C GLU A 477 -37.36 -39.88 -9.70
#